data_AF-A0A9E3WI61-F1
#
_entry.id   AF-A0A9E3WI61-F1
#
_cell.length_a   1.000
_cell.length_b   1.000
_cell.length_c   1.000
_cell.angle_alpha   90.00
_cell.angle_beta   90.00
_cell.angle_gamma   90.00
#
_symmetry.space_group_name_H-M   'P 1'
#
loop_
_entity.id
_entity.type
_entity.pdbx_description
1 polymer ?
#
loop_
_entity_poly.entity_id
_entity_poly.type
_entity_poly.pdbx_seq_one_letter_code
_entity_poly.pdbx_strand_id
1 'polypeptide(L)' 'MEGRRVAEWILLDYIDFVVHVFTEEKRAYYGLERLWGDAPRLTLPGEDARRAAALPPPTAPRRRTRKSG' A
#
# COMPACT_ATOMS: atom_id res chain seq x y z
N MET A 1 33.70 13.91 -2.46
CA MET A 1 32.63 13.45 -3.38
C MET A 1 31.64 12.67 -2.52
N GLU A 2 30.76 13.38 -1.80
CA GLU A 2 29.72 12.78 -0.96
C GLU A 2 28.61 12.20 -1.86
N GLY A 3 28.74 10.93 -2.22
CA GLY A 3 27.64 10.15 -2.79
C GLY A 3 26.65 9.78 -1.68
N ARG A 4 25.46 10.38 -1.69
CA ARG A 4 24.35 9.95 -0.82
C ARG A 4 24.03 8.49 -1.14
N ARG A 5 24.49 7.56 -0.31
CA ARG A 5 24.06 6.16 -0.40
C ARG A 5 22.56 6.13 -0.10
N VAL A 6 21.78 5.68 -1.07
CA VAL A 6 20.34 5.45 -0.86
C VAL A 6 20.22 4.32 0.15
N ALA A 7 19.50 4.55 1.26
CA ALA A 7 19.26 3.53 2.25
C ALA A 7 18.29 2.49 1.66
N GLU A 8 18.72 1.22 1.60
CA GLU A 8 17.90 0.13 1.07
C GLU A 8 16.97 -0.49 2.12
N TRP A 9 17.28 -0.25 3.40
CA TRP A 9 16.46 -0.64 4.54
C TRP A 9 16.55 0.44 5.64
N ILE A 10 15.40 0.87 6.13
CA ILE A 10 15.26 1.73 7.31
C ILE A 10 14.41 0.98 8.34
N LEU A 11 14.89 0.96 9.59
CA LEU A 11 14.20 0.40 10.75
C LEU A 11 13.77 1.54 11.67
N LEU A 12 12.49 1.56 12.03
CA LEU A 12 11.96 2.46 13.06
C LEU A 12 11.43 1.60 14.20
N ASP A 13 12.02 1.77 15.37
CA ASP A 13 11.68 1.01 16.57
C ASP A 13 10.87 1.89 17.51
N TYR A 14 9.63 1.47 17.77
CA TYR A 14 8.79 2.02 18.81
C TYR A 14 8.47 0.87 19.76
N ILE A 15 8.47 1.16 21.06
CA ILE A 15 8.30 0.16 22.12
C ILE A 15 7.16 -0.83 21.82
N ASP A 16 6.04 -0.34 21.29
CA ASP A 16 4.85 -1.14 20.99
C ASP A 16 4.82 -1.73 19.56
N PHE A 17 5.57 -1.17 18.61
CA PHE A 17 5.57 -1.64 17.21
C PHE A 17 6.84 -1.23 16.44
N VAL A 18 7.21 -2.06 15.46
CA VAL A 18 8.39 -1.81 14.62
C VAL A 18 7.97 -1.63 13.17
N VAL A 19 8.52 -0.61 12.51
CA VAL A 19 8.28 -0.34 11.08
C VAL A 19 9.53 -0.67 10.28
N HIS A 20 9.36 -1.53 9.27
CA HIS A 20 10.40 -1.88 8.32
C HIS A 20 10.11 -1.23 6.96
N VAL A 21 10.98 -0.33 6.51
CA VAL A 21 10.91 0.29 5.19
C VAL A 21 12.01 -0.31 4.33
N PHE A 22 11.63 -1.05 3.29
CA PHE A 22 12.56 -1.74 2.39
C PHE A 22 12.42 -1.23 0.96
N THR A 23 13.50 -1.31 0.19
CA THR A 23 13.40 -1.47 -1.26
C THR A 23 12.77 -2.82 -1.60
N GLU A 24 12.23 -2.94 -2.81
CA GLU A 24 11.60 -4.20 -3.26
C GLU A 24 12.59 -5.39 -3.22
N GLU A 25 13.84 -5.17 -3.65
CA GLU A 25 14.91 -6.18 -3.60
C GLU A 25 15.19 -6.66 -2.16
N LYS A 26 15.33 -5.73 -1.20
CA LYS A 26 15.58 -6.12 0.20
C LYS A 26 14.37 -6.78 0.84
N ARG A 27 13.14 -6.35 0.52
CA ARG A 27 11.92 -7.04 0.98
C ARG A 27 11.92 -8.50 0.53
N ALA A 28 12.22 -8.77 -0.73
CA ALA A 28 12.30 -10.13 -1.27
C ALA A 28 13.43 -10.95 -0.62
N TYR A 29 14.59 -10.32 -0.37
CA TYR A 29 15.74 -10.97 0.28
C TYR A 29 15.44 -11.37 1.73
N TYR A 30 14.90 -10.46 2.54
CA TYR A 30 14.61 -10.73 3.96
C TYR A 30 13.34 -11.57 4.15
N GLY A 31 12.36 -11.44 3.26
CA GLY A 31 11.18 -12.30 3.20
C GLY A 31 10.38 -12.35 4.51
N LEU A 32 10.26 -11.24 5.23
CA LEU A 32 9.59 -11.17 6.54
C LEU A 32 8.12 -11.58 6.47
N GLU A 33 7.50 -11.48 5.29
CA GLU A 33 6.15 -11.97 5.01
C GLU A 33 6.00 -13.47 5.27
N ARG A 34 7.08 -14.26 5.18
CA ARG A 34 7.05 -15.69 5.51
C ARG A 34 6.95 -15.94 7.01
N LEU A 35 7.46 -15.01 7.82
CA LEU A 35 7.45 -15.10 9.28
C LEU A 35 6.15 -14.54 9.87
N TRP A 36 5.67 -13.43 9.31
CA TRP A 36 4.54 -12.67 9.85
C TRP A 36 3.27 -12.74 8.98
N GLY A 37 3.28 -13.53 7.91
CA GLY A 37 2.18 -13.59 6.93
C GLY A 37 0.85 -14.02 7.54
N ASP A 38 0.89 -14.86 8.57
CA ASP A 38 -0.29 -15.39 9.26
C ASP A 38 -0.77 -14.48 10.40
N ALA A 39 -0.07 -13.37 10.69
CA ALA A 39 -0.49 -12.44 11.72
C ALA A 39 -1.79 -11.71 11.33
N PRO A 40 -2.72 -11.46 12.27
CA PRO A 40 -3.93 -10.71 11.99
C PRO A 40 -3.61 -9.33 11.40
N ARG A 41 -4.25 -8.99 10.29
CA ARG A 41 -4.11 -7.68 9.65
C ARG A 41 -5.05 -6.70 10.35
N LEU A 42 -4.47 -5.63 10.90
CA LEU A 42 -5.23 -4.54 11.49
C LEU A 42 -5.63 -3.55 10.39
N THR A 43 -6.93 -3.32 10.22
CA THR A 43 -7.43 -2.20 9.40
C THR A 43 -7.22 -0.90 10.16
N LEU A 44 -6.57 0.06 9.52
CA LEU A 44 -6.33 1.35 10.17
C LEU A 44 -7.61 2.21 10.15
N PRO A 45 -7.86 3.02 11.19
CA PRO A 45 -8.98 3.95 11.18
C PRO A 45 -8.96 4.85 9.93
N GLY A 46 -10.06 4.83 9.17
CA GLY A 46 -10.21 5.62 7.95
C GLY A 46 -9.54 5.02 6.70
N GLU A 47 -8.97 3.82 6.76
CA GLU A 47 -8.43 3.12 5.59
C GLU A 47 -9.51 2.89 4.53
N ASP A 48 -10.71 2.46 4.95
CA ASP A 48 -11.84 2.22 4.05
C ASP A 48 -12.26 3.49 3.29
N ALA A 49 -12.32 4.62 3.99
CA ALA A 49 -12.65 5.91 3.40
C ALA A 49 -11.58 6.37 2.40
N ARG A 50 -10.29 6.18 2.73
CA ARG A 50 -9.16 6.50 1.82
C ARG A 50 -9.19 5.60 0.59
N ARG A 51 -9.48 4.31 0.76
CA ARG A 51 -9.58 3.34 -0.34
C ARG A 51 -10.78 3.63 -1.23
N ALA A 52 -11.93 3.99 -0.65
CA ALA A 52 -13.11 4.44 -1.37
C ALA A 52 -12.87 5.72 -2.17
N ALA A 53 -12.14 6.68 -1.61
CA ALA A 53 -11.76 7.92 -2.30
C ALA A 53 -10.72 7.71 -3.41
N ALA A 54 -9.87 6.68 -3.30
CA ALA A 54 -8.85 6.34 -4.30
C ALA A 54 -9.37 5.47 -5.46
N LEU A 55 -10.56 4.87 -5.32
CA LEU A 55 -11.22 4.17 -6.42
C LEU A 55 -11.57 5.18 -7.52
N PRO A 56 -11.24 4.90 -8.80
CA PRO A 56 -11.73 5.74 -9.89
C PRO A 56 -13.26 5.76 -9.85
N PRO A 57 -13.90 6.90 -10.16
CA PRO A 57 -15.35 6.98 -10.15
C PRO A 57 -15.92 5.88 -11.05
N PRO A 58 -17.01 5.20 -10.61
CA PRO A 58 -17.62 4.17 -11.43
C PRO A 58 -17.94 4.77 -12.79
N THR A 59 -17.46 4.14 -13.86
CA THR A 59 -17.75 4.57 -15.22
C THR A 59 -19.26 4.54 -15.39
N ALA A 60 -19.87 5.73 -15.43
CA ALA A 60 -21.31 5.86 -15.57
C ALA A 60 -21.75 5.12 -16.83
N PRO A 61 -22.81 4.28 -16.77
CA PRO A 61 -23.27 3.58 -17.95
C PRO A 61 -23.68 4.61 -19.01
N ARG A 62 -23.08 4.52 -20.20
CA ARG A 62 -23.43 5.38 -21.34
C ARG A 62 -24.92 5.22 -21.61
N ARG A 63 -25.70 6.25 -21.31
CA ARG A 63 -27.13 6.32 -21.60
C ARG A 63 -27.30 6.24 -23.13
N ARG A 64 -27.73 5.08 -23.64
CA ARG A 64 -28.10 4.90 -25.05
C ARG A 64 -29.30 5.81 -25.33
N THR A 65 -29.08 6.90 -26.05
CA THR A 65 -30.18 7.76 -26.53
C THR A 65 -30.93 6.99 -27.61
N ARG A 66 -32.19 6.65 -27.35
CA ARG A 66 -33.08 6.09 -28.36
C ARG A 66 -33.52 7.24 -29.26
N LYS A 67 -33.04 7.27 -30.50
CA LYS A 67 -33.52 8.18 -31.55
C LYS A 67 -34.93 7.71 -31.93
N SER A 68 -35.97 8.44 -31.53
CA SER A 68 -37.33 8.25 -32.04
C SER A 68 -37.46 9.10 -33.30
N GLY A 69 -37.96 8.50 -34.37
CA GLY A 69 -38.28 9.16 -35.64
C GLY A 69 -39.58 9.92 -35.59
#